data_AF-A0A9P0X6H6-F1
#
_entry.id   AF-A0A9P0X6H6-F1
#
_cell.length_a   1.000
_cell.length_b   1.000
_cell.length_c   1.000
_cell.angle_alpha   90.00
_cell.angle_beta   90.00
_cell.angle_gamma   90.00
#
_symmetry.space_group_name_H-M   'P 1'
#
loop_
_entity.id
_entity.type
_entity.pdbx_description
1 polymer ?
#
loop_
_entity_poly.entity_id
_entity_poly.type
_entity_poly.pdbx_seq_one_letter_code
_entity_poly.pdbx_strand_id
1 'polypeptide(L)'
;MFFKRFIKSKEDPEKPLLGPNYWLLKRSGFILPSSTKAKLGYIFLHELVTVFVLTQYIELYVVRSNFDSVLTNLKISVLSIVCIVKSNAFIFFQKKWKEVIDYVTEADIWERNTRDTAKGKIINNYTIYCRNLLNFYWSLVITTEITVCGTPLLKYVSSASYREALYDGTELFPHIFSSWMPFDKYHSPGCWVTVVIHILFCTLGAIIMASFDTCVLFVLIFFGGKLDLLKERCKQIFDDANDEEEILKRVKKIHKDHVMLMK
;
A
#
# COMPACT_ATOMS: atom_id res chain seq x y z
N MET A 1 20.36 1.22 -0.51
CA MET A 1 20.82 2.62 -0.72
C MET A 1 19.93 3.39 -1.72
N PHE A 2 19.39 2.73 -2.76
CA PHE A 2 18.59 3.37 -3.82
C PHE A 2 17.27 4.01 -3.34
N PHE A 3 16.43 3.28 -2.59
CA PHE A 3 15.13 3.79 -2.13
C PHE A 3 15.21 4.95 -1.13
N LYS A 4 16.26 5.01 -0.29
CA LYS A 4 16.42 6.09 0.69
C LYS A 4 16.50 7.47 0.03
N ARG A 5 17.24 7.59 -1.10
CA ARG A 5 17.31 8.85 -1.86
C ARG A 5 15.98 9.19 -2.53
N PHE A 6 15.32 8.17 -3.09
CA PHE A 6 14.01 8.36 -3.72
C PHE A 6 12.94 8.81 -2.72
N ILE A 7 12.81 8.15 -1.57
CA ILE A 7 11.87 8.52 -0.51
C ILE A 7 12.16 9.94 0.00
N LYS A 8 13.43 10.29 0.19
CA LYS A 8 13.83 11.66 0.59
C LYS A 8 13.38 12.72 -0.43
N SER A 9 13.35 12.38 -1.72
CA SER A 9 12.85 13.29 -2.78
C SER A 9 11.33 13.46 -2.77
N LYS A 10 10.60 12.58 -2.06
CA LYS A 10 9.14 12.60 -1.92
C LYS A 10 8.70 13.08 -0.54
N GLU A 11 9.60 13.65 0.24
CA GLU A 11 9.23 14.35 1.47
C GLU A 11 8.39 15.57 1.13
N ASP A 12 7.40 15.83 1.98
CA ASP A 12 6.47 16.94 1.83
C ASP A 12 6.54 17.79 3.11
N PRO A 13 7.00 19.05 3.04
CA PRO A 13 7.04 19.94 4.19
C PRO A 13 5.64 20.21 4.80
N GLU A 14 4.59 20.15 3.98
CA GLU A 14 3.20 20.32 4.44
C GLU A 14 2.64 19.04 5.09
N LYS A 15 3.30 17.89 4.87
CA LYS A 15 2.91 16.59 5.44
C LYS A 15 4.14 15.83 5.95
N PRO A 16 4.80 16.32 7.02
CA PRO A 16 6.12 15.82 7.41
C PRO A 16 6.13 14.33 7.78
N LEU A 17 5.08 13.79 8.40
CA LEU A 17 4.99 12.35 8.62
C LEU A 17 4.57 11.55 7.37
N LEU A 18 3.55 12.01 6.64
CA LEU A 18 2.91 11.24 5.57
C LEU A 18 3.51 11.45 4.18
N GLY A 19 4.39 12.44 3.96
CA GLY A 19 4.82 12.93 2.64
C GLY A 19 5.05 11.86 1.57
N PRO A 20 6.01 10.93 1.76
CA PRO A 20 6.29 9.90 0.75
C PRO A 20 5.11 8.95 0.49
N ASN A 21 4.31 8.64 1.53
CA ASN A 21 3.11 7.83 1.39
C ASN A 21 1.98 8.61 0.70
N TYR A 22 1.80 9.88 1.04
CA TYR A 22 0.81 10.76 0.44
C TYR A 22 1.07 10.99 -1.06
N TRP A 23 2.34 11.12 -1.44
CA TRP A 23 2.74 11.10 -2.86
C TRP A 23 2.29 9.82 -3.56
N LEU A 24 2.51 8.66 -2.92
CA LEU A 24 2.14 7.36 -3.49
C LEU A 24 0.61 7.22 -3.60
N LEU A 25 -0.15 7.62 -2.57
CA LEU A 25 -1.63 7.64 -2.57
C LEU A 25 -2.21 8.52 -3.68
N LYS A 26 -1.59 9.69 -3.95
CA LYS A 26 -1.98 10.53 -5.10
C LYS A 26 -1.68 9.82 -6.42
N ARG A 27 -0.51 9.21 -6.55
CA ARG A 27 -0.07 8.57 -7.80
C ARG A 27 -0.89 7.33 -8.14
N SER A 28 -1.29 6.55 -7.14
CA SER A 28 -2.14 5.36 -7.30
C SER A 28 -3.63 5.69 -7.45
N GLY A 29 -4.03 6.96 -7.36
CA GLY A 29 -5.43 7.37 -7.54
C GLY A 29 -6.30 7.12 -6.31
N PHE A 30 -5.72 6.88 -5.14
CA PHE A 30 -6.47 6.80 -3.89
C PHE A 30 -6.94 8.17 -3.39
N ILE A 31 -6.09 9.17 -3.53
CA ILE A 31 -6.49 10.57 -3.37
C ILE A 31 -6.89 11.09 -4.74
N LEU A 32 -8.20 11.05 -5.02
CA LEU A 32 -8.72 11.47 -6.32
C LEU A 32 -8.50 12.98 -6.52
N PRO A 33 -8.12 13.41 -7.74
CA PRO A 33 -7.93 14.81 -8.08
C PRO A 33 -9.27 15.56 -8.09
N SER A 34 -9.22 16.89 -7.99
CA SER A 34 -10.40 17.76 -8.06
C SER A 34 -11.01 17.81 -9.47
N SER A 35 -10.21 17.61 -10.52
CA SER A 35 -10.68 17.57 -11.90
C SER A 35 -11.54 16.33 -12.16
N THR A 36 -12.80 16.54 -12.60
CA THR A 36 -13.76 15.47 -12.91
C THR A 36 -13.21 14.47 -13.93
N LYS A 37 -12.51 14.93 -14.97
CA LYS A 37 -11.93 14.05 -16.01
C LYS A 37 -10.84 13.15 -15.43
N ALA A 38 -9.91 13.73 -14.66
CA ALA A 38 -8.83 12.96 -14.05
C ALA A 38 -9.35 12.01 -12.97
N LYS A 39 -10.37 12.42 -12.21
CA LYS A 39 -11.08 11.59 -11.23
C LYS A 39 -11.69 10.36 -11.90
N LEU A 40 -12.43 10.56 -13.00
CA LEU A 40 -13.03 9.46 -13.75
C LEU A 40 -11.97 8.51 -14.32
N GLY A 41 -10.85 9.05 -14.80
CA GLY A 41 -9.73 8.25 -15.30
C GLY A 41 -9.13 7.32 -14.24
N TYR A 42 -8.93 7.81 -13.00
CA TYR A 42 -8.44 6.96 -11.91
C TYR A 42 -9.47 5.90 -11.48
N ILE A 43 -10.75 6.26 -11.37
CA ILE A 43 -11.80 5.28 -11.08
C ILE A 43 -11.83 4.20 -12.16
N PHE A 44 -11.79 4.59 -13.43
CA PHE A 44 -11.74 3.65 -14.54
C PHE A 44 -10.52 2.73 -14.48
N LEU A 45 -9.34 3.24 -14.09
CA LEU A 45 -8.15 2.42 -13.89
C LEU A 45 -8.37 1.34 -12.80
N HIS A 46 -8.99 1.71 -11.67
CA HIS A 46 -9.31 0.76 -10.60
C HIS A 46 -10.36 -0.28 -10.99
N GLU A 47 -11.37 0.13 -11.77
CA GLU A 47 -12.36 -0.79 -12.33
C GLU A 47 -11.73 -1.73 -13.37
N LEU A 48 -10.78 -1.26 -14.18
CA LEU A 48 -10.06 -2.09 -15.14
C LEU A 48 -9.25 -3.18 -14.42
N VAL A 49 -8.59 -2.86 -13.30
CA VAL A 49 -7.95 -3.87 -12.43
C VAL A 49 -8.99 -4.83 -11.87
N THR A 50 -10.15 -4.34 -11.42
CA THR A 50 -11.24 -5.18 -10.91
C THR A 50 -11.74 -6.18 -11.97
N VAL A 51 -11.98 -5.72 -13.20
CA VAL A 51 -12.35 -6.58 -14.33
C VAL A 51 -11.28 -7.62 -14.60
N PHE A 52 -10.00 -7.25 -14.59
CA PHE A 52 -8.90 -8.22 -14.75
C PHE A 52 -8.92 -9.29 -13.67
N VAL A 53 -9.16 -8.94 -12.40
CA VAL A 53 -9.31 -9.95 -11.34
C VAL A 53 -10.51 -10.87 -11.59
N LEU A 54 -11.65 -10.35 -12.05
CA LEU A 54 -12.80 -11.19 -12.41
C LEU A 54 -12.45 -12.21 -13.51
N THR A 55 -11.62 -11.84 -14.49
CA THR A 55 -11.16 -12.80 -15.52
C THR A 55 -10.34 -13.96 -14.94
N GLN A 56 -9.66 -13.78 -13.80
CA GLN A 56 -8.95 -14.86 -13.10
C GLN A 56 -9.94 -15.87 -12.49
N TYR A 57 -11.07 -15.40 -11.97
CA TYR A 57 -12.11 -16.26 -11.40
C TYR A 57 -12.92 -16.99 -12.48
N ILE A 58 -13.16 -16.33 -13.60
CA ILE A 58 -13.77 -16.99 -14.78
C ILE A 58 -12.85 -18.13 -15.23
N GLU A 59 -11.54 -17.89 -15.34
CA GLU A 59 -10.57 -18.92 -15.72
C GLU A 59 -10.57 -20.09 -14.72
N LEU A 60 -10.55 -19.82 -13.41
CA LEU A 60 -10.66 -20.85 -12.37
C LEU A 60 -11.91 -21.73 -12.54
N TYR A 61 -13.04 -21.13 -12.92
CA TYR A 61 -14.26 -21.88 -13.19
C TYR A 61 -14.14 -22.74 -14.47
N VAL A 62 -13.44 -22.26 -15.49
CA VAL A 62 -13.19 -23.01 -16.74
C VAL A 62 -12.25 -24.20 -16.50
N VAL A 63 -11.16 -24.00 -15.75
CA VAL A 63 -10.14 -25.05 -15.49
C VAL A 63 -10.48 -25.96 -14.31
N ARG A 64 -11.72 -25.88 -13.79
CA ARG A 64 -12.17 -26.56 -12.56
C ARG A 64 -12.00 -28.09 -12.56
N SER A 65 -11.88 -28.70 -13.74
CA SER A 65 -11.70 -30.14 -13.91
C SER A 65 -10.29 -30.62 -13.54
N ASN A 66 -9.30 -29.73 -13.46
CA ASN A 66 -7.93 -30.04 -13.06
C ASN A 66 -7.62 -29.45 -11.67
N PHE A 67 -7.70 -30.29 -10.63
CA PHE A 67 -7.58 -29.86 -9.23
C PHE A 67 -6.23 -29.20 -8.91
N ASP A 68 -5.12 -29.71 -9.44
CA ASP A 68 -3.77 -29.17 -9.20
C ASP A 68 -3.61 -27.77 -9.81
N SER A 69 -4.20 -27.56 -11.00
CA SER A 69 -4.25 -26.26 -11.65
C SER A 69 -5.10 -25.28 -10.86
N VAL A 70 -6.27 -25.71 -10.36
CA VAL A 70 -7.15 -24.88 -9.51
C VAL A 70 -6.43 -24.45 -8.24
N LEU A 71 -5.79 -25.38 -7.52
CA LEU A 71 -5.16 -25.07 -6.24
C LEU A 71 -4.01 -24.07 -6.37
N THR A 72 -3.22 -24.18 -7.44
CA THR A 72 -2.10 -23.27 -7.72
C THR A 72 -2.61 -21.88 -8.10
N ASN A 73 -3.62 -21.81 -8.97
CA ASN A 73 -4.17 -20.55 -9.46
C ASN A 73 -5.04 -19.82 -8.43
N LEU A 74 -5.67 -20.56 -7.51
CA LEU A 74 -6.47 -19.99 -6.43
C LEU A 74 -5.62 -19.13 -5.49
N LYS A 75 -4.38 -19.55 -5.16
CA LYS A 75 -3.48 -18.78 -4.27
C LYS A 75 -3.21 -17.38 -4.80
N ILE A 76 -2.89 -17.27 -6.09
CA ILE A 76 -2.61 -15.99 -6.76
C ILE A 76 -3.90 -15.16 -6.87
N SER A 77 -5.02 -15.80 -7.22
CA SER A 77 -6.31 -15.12 -7.40
C SER A 77 -6.85 -14.54 -6.08
N VAL A 78 -6.63 -15.20 -4.94
CA VAL A 78 -7.01 -14.69 -3.62
C VAL A 78 -6.26 -13.39 -3.29
N LEU A 79 -4.96 -13.30 -3.61
CA LEU A 79 -4.19 -12.07 -3.42
C LEU A 79 -4.75 -10.92 -4.28
N SER A 80 -5.13 -11.23 -5.53
CA SER A 80 -5.78 -10.28 -6.43
C SER A 80 -7.11 -9.75 -5.87
N ILE A 81 -7.95 -10.61 -5.25
CA ILE A 81 -9.18 -10.17 -4.58
C ILE A 81 -8.89 -9.20 -3.42
N VAL A 82 -7.94 -9.54 -2.55
CA VAL A 82 -7.61 -8.68 -1.41
C VAL A 82 -7.19 -7.29 -1.89
N CYS A 83 -6.43 -7.22 -3.00
CA CYS A 83 -6.05 -5.96 -3.63
C CYS A 83 -7.26 -5.13 -4.07
N ILE A 84 -8.19 -5.70 -4.84
CA ILE A 84 -9.35 -4.95 -5.33
C ILE A 84 -10.33 -4.58 -4.21
N VAL A 85 -10.50 -5.43 -3.19
CA VAL A 85 -11.35 -5.12 -2.05
C VAL A 85 -10.80 -3.94 -1.26
N LYS A 86 -9.49 -3.96 -0.94
CA LYS A 86 -8.82 -2.81 -0.31
C LYS A 86 -8.95 -1.55 -1.15
N SER A 87 -8.74 -1.69 -2.46
CA SER A 87 -8.76 -0.54 -3.36
C SER A 87 -10.15 0.12 -3.41
N ASN A 88 -11.16 -0.68 -3.72
CA ASN A 88 -12.54 -0.20 -3.82
C ASN A 88 -13.08 0.28 -2.49
N ALA A 89 -12.72 -0.37 -1.37
CA ALA A 89 -13.07 0.12 -0.04
C ALA A 89 -12.45 1.50 0.24
N PHE A 90 -11.18 1.71 -0.10
CA PHE A 90 -10.54 3.03 0.08
C PHE A 90 -11.24 4.10 -0.76
N ILE A 91 -11.55 3.82 -2.03
CA ILE A 91 -12.22 4.77 -2.93
C ILE A 91 -13.63 5.09 -2.43
N PHE A 92 -14.39 4.08 -2.02
CA PHE A 92 -15.74 4.23 -1.49
C PHE A 92 -15.76 5.06 -0.20
N PHE A 93 -14.83 4.78 0.72
CA PHE A 93 -14.68 5.52 1.98
C PHE A 93 -13.68 6.68 1.92
N GLN A 94 -13.36 7.17 0.72
CA GLN A 94 -12.26 8.14 0.53
C GLN A 94 -12.46 9.42 1.33
N LYS A 95 -13.70 9.89 1.50
CA LYS A 95 -13.99 11.07 2.31
C LYS A 95 -13.48 10.89 3.75
N LYS A 96 -13.78 9.74 4.35
CA LYS A 96 -13.33 9.40 5.71
C LYS A 96 -11.81 9.23 5.76
N TRP A 97 -11.21 8.60 4.75
CA TRP A 97 -9.75 8.49 4.67
C TRP A 97 -9.05 9.84 4.58
N LYS A 98 -9.63 10.80 3.83
CA LYS A 98 -9.12 12.18 3.77
C LYS A 98 -9.21 12.86 5.13
N GLU A 99 -10.35 12.75 5.82
CA GLU A 99 -10.52 13.28 7.19
C GLU A 99 -9.46 12.71 8.15
N VAL A 100 -9.16 11.41 8.10
CA VAL A 100 -8.09 10.79 8.91
C VAL A 100 -6.71 11.33 8.54
N ILE A 101 -6.39 11.42 7.25
CA ILE A 101 -5.10 11.93 6.77
C ILE A 101 -4.89 13.40 7.17
N ASP A 102 -5.94 14.21 7.07
CA ASP A 102 -5.92 15.63 7.43
C ASP A 102 -5.74 15.79 8.94
N TYR A 103 -6.49 15.04 9.75
CA TYR A 103 -6.29 15.00 11.22
C TYR A 103 -4.85 14.62 11.59
N VAL A 104 -4.33 13.52 11.03
CA VAL A 104 -2.95 13.06 11.31
C VAL A 104 -1.94 14.14 10.91
N THR A 105 -2.15 14.80 9.78
CA THR A 105 -1.29 15.89 9.30
C THR A 105 -1.31 17.06 10.29
N GLU A 106 -2.49 17.58 10.62
CA GLU A 106 -2.65 18.74 11.50
C GLU A 106 -2.08 18.47 12.89
N ALA A 107 -2.38 17.30 13.45
CA ALA A 107 -1.90 16.91 14.76
C ALA A 107 -0.37 16.69 14.78
N ASP A 108 0.23 16.10 13.73
CA ASP A 108 1.69 15.94 13.63
C ASP A 108 2.40 17.30 13.50
N ILE A 109 1.86 18.24 12.72
CA ILE A 109 2.39 19.61 12.60
C ILE A 109 2.33 20.33 13.95
N TRP A 110 1.20 20.23 14.66
CA TRP A 110 1.04 20.86 15.96
C TRP A 110 2.06 20.35 16.98
N GLU A 111 2.30 19.03 17.02
CA GLU A 111 3.32 18.42 17.87
C GLU A 111 4.73 18.92 17.52
N ARG A 112 5.07 18.99 16.23
CA ARG A 112 6.37 19.46 15.75
C ARG A 112 6.65 20.93 16.05
N ASN A 113 5.62 21.76 16.09
CA ASN A 113 5.75 23.18 16.41
C ASN A 113 5.96 23.44 17.91
N THR A 114 5.74 22.43 18.76
CA THR A 114 5.98 22.54 20.21
C THR A 114 7.48 22.37 20.49
N ARG A 115 8.15 23.41 21.02
CA ARG A 115 9.62 23.46 21.20
C ARG A 115 10.18 22.62 22.37
N ASP A 116 9.63 21.43 22.61
CA ASP A 116 10.07 20.52 23.67
C ASP A 116 11.05 19.47 23.10
N THR A 117 12.23 19.39 23.70
CA THR A 117 13.32 18.50 23.25
C THR A 117 13.00 17.01 23.45
N ALA A 118 12.33 16.64 24.55
CA ALA A 118 11.92 15.27 24.82
C ALA A 118 10.82 14.81 23.86
N LYS A 119 9.83 15.67 23.62
CA LYS A 119 8.77 15.43 22.62
C LYS A 119 9.33 15.37 21.20
N GLY A 120 10.26 16.27 20.86
CA GLY A 120 10.96 16.27 19.57
C GLY A 120 11.69 14.95 19.29
N LYS A 121 12.28 14.33 20.33
CA LYS A 121 12.92 13.01 20.20
C LYS A 121 11.91 11.91 19.86
N ILE A 122 10.76 11.89 20.52
CA ILE A 122 9.67 10.93 20.23
C ILE A 122 9.21 11.08 18.78
N ILE A 123 8.98 12.33 18.35
CA ILE A 123 8.55 12.67 16.99
C ILE A 123 9.55 12.18 15.95
N ASN A 124 10.83 12.47 16.17
CA ASN A 124 11.88 12.03 15.27
C ASN A 124 11.98 10.51 15.20
N ASN A 125 11.83 9.82 16.35
CA ASN A 125 11.91 8.35 16.41
C ASN A 125 10.83 7.68 15.57
N TYR A 126 9.55 8.04 15.75
CA TYR A 126 8.48 7.44 14.95
C TYR A 126 8.56 7.84 13.47
N THR A 127 9.07 9.05 13.16
CA THR A 127 9.27 9.50 11.76
C THR A 127 10.32 8.63 11.07
N ILE A 128 11.49 8.43 11.71
CA ILE A 128 12.56 7.56 11.18
C ILE A 128 12.06 6.13 11.05
N TYR A 129 11.29 5.64 12.03
CA TYR A 129 10.69 4.32 11.97
C TYR A 129 9.78 4.15 10.75
N CYS A 130 8.87 5.10 10.50
CA CYS A 130 8.04 5.11 9.29
C CYS A 130 8.87 5.07 8.00
N ARG A 131 9.97 5.83 7.92
CA ARG A 131 10.85 5.82 6.73
C ARG A 131 11.58 4.51 6.55
N ASN A 132 12.07 3.89 7.62
CA ASN A 132 12.73 2.59 7.56
C ASN A 132 11.74 1.49 7.15
N LEU A 133 10.54 1.50 7.75
CA LEU A 133 9.46 0.59 7.43
C LEU A 133 9.06 0.70 5.96
N LEU A 134 8.89 1.92 5.45
CA LEU A 134 8.55 2.17 4.05
C LEU A 134 9.61 1.61 3.09
N ASN A 135 10.89 1.87 3.38
CA ASN A 135 11.99 1.32 2.58
C ASN A 135 11.94 -0.21 2.55
N PHE A 136 11.79 -0.83 3.73
CA PHE A 136 11.77 -2.28 3.85
C PHE A 136 10.57 -2.90 3.13
N TYR A 137 9.38 -2.38 3.38
CA TYR A 137 8.15 -2.86 2.77
C TYR A 137 8.15 -2.69 1.24
N TRP A 138 8.60 -1.55 0.70
CA TRP A 138 8.74 -1.39 -0.76
C TRP A 138 9.75 -2.36 -1.37
N SER A 139 10.83 -2.67 -0.65
CA SER A 139 11.79 -3.67 -1.11
C SER A 139 11.16 -5.06 -1.20
N LEU A 140 10.31 -5.41 -0.22
CA LEU A 140 9.54 -6.67 -0.25
C LEU A 140 8.56 -6.70 -1.42
N VAL A 141 7.74 -5.66 -1.61
CA VAL A 141 6.75 -5.60 -2.70
C VAL A 141 7.42 -5.76 -4.07
N ILE A 142 8.52 -5.06 -4.31
CA ILE A 142 9.25 -5.13 -5.58
C ILE A 142 9.88 -6.51 -5.78
N THR A 143 10.44 -7.10 -4.73
CA THR A 143 11.00 -8.47 -4.80
C THR A 143 9.91 -9.49 -5.14
N THR A 144 8.74 -9.36 -4.51
CA THR A 144 7.57 -10.18 -4.80
C THR A 144 7.11 -10.00 -6.24
N GLU A 145 6.98 -8.77 -6.73
CA GLU A 145 6.58 -8.49 -8.11
C GLU A 145 7.54 -9.11 -9.13
N ILE A 146 8.86 -8.94 -8.94
CA ILE A 146 9.90 -9.53 -9.79
C ILE A 146 9.80 -11.06 -9.78
N THR A 147 9.57 -11.65 -8.61
CA THR A 147 9.48 -13.12 -8.48
C THR A 147 8.21 -13.63 -9.17
N VAL A 148 7.05 -13.02 -8.91
CA VAL A 148 5.76 -13.43 -9.51
C VAL A 148 5.81 -13.32 -11.04
N CYS A 149 6.31 -12.21 -11.57
CA CYS A 149 6.42 -12.04 -13.02
C CYS A 149 7.54 -12.89 -13.63
N GLY A 150 8.62 -13.11 -12.89
CA GLY A 150 9.83 -13.79 -13.36
C GLY A 150 9.75 -15.31 -13.35
N THR A 151 9.12 -15.93 -12.35
CA THR A 151 9.09 -17.40 -12.20
C THR A 151 8.58 -18.14 -13.45
N PRO A 152 7.45 -17.76 -14.08
CA PRO A 152 6.97 -18.42 -15.30
C PRO A 152 7.95 -18.26 -16.47
N LEU A 153 8.53 -17.07 -16.62
CA LEU A 153 9.48 -16.75 -17.68
C LEU A 153 10.82 -17.48 -17.48
N LEU A 154 11.27 -17.64 -16.24
CA LEU A 154 12.47 -18.41 -15.92
C LEU A 154 12.31 -19.88 -16.31
N LYS A 155 11.13 -20.49 -16.13
CA LYS A 155 10.87 -21.86 -16.59
C LYS A 155 11.05 -21.96 -18.11
N TYR A 156 10.50 -20.99 -18.86
CA TYR A 156 10.63 -20.93 -20.32
C TYR A 156 12.08 -20.76 -20.80
N VAL A 157 12.85 -19.88 -20.15
CA VAL A 157 14.25 -19.59 -20.57
C VAL A 157 15.23 -20.68 -20.12
N SER A 158 15.02 -21.29 -18.95
CA SER A 158 15.99 -22.23 -18.37
C SER A 158 15.86 -23.68 -18.84
N SER A 159 14.68 -24.11 -19.29
CA SER A 159 14.43 -25.52 -19.67
C SER A 159 14.28 -25.68 -21.18
N ALA A 160 15.25 -26.36 -21.81
CA ALA A 160 15.17 -26.73 -23.24
C ALA A 160 14.04 -27.74 -23.50
N SER A 161 13.91 -28.75 -22.62
CA SER A 161 12.84 -29.75 -22.71
C SER A 161 11.45 -29.13 -22.61
N TYR A 162 11.27 -28.10 -21.77
CA TYR A 162 10.00 -27.38 -21.70
C TYR A 162 9.70 -26.60 -22.98
N ARG A 163 10.71 -26.00 -23.62
CA ARG A 163 10.51 -25.35 -24.92
C ARG A 163 10.14 -26.33 -26.02
N GLU A 164 10.80 -27.49 -26.06
CA GLU A 164 10.44 -28.58 -27.00
C GLU A 164 9.01 -29.04 -26.77
N ALA A 165 8.63 -29.29 -25.51
CA ALA A 165 7.26 -29.65 -25.14
C ALA A 165 6.20 -28.61 -25.55
N LEU A 166 6.56 -27.31 -25.52
CA LEU A 166 5.71 -26.23 -26.03
C LEU A 166 5.57 -26.27 -27.57
N TYR A 167 6.68 -26.51 -28.29
CA TYR A 167 6.64 -26.63 -29.76
C TYR A 167 5.81 -27.84 -30.21
N ASP A 168 5.89 -28.94 -29.48
CA ASP A 168 5.14 -30.17 -29.74
C ASP A 168 3.68 -30.09 -29.27
N GLY A 169 3.28 -28.98 -28.64
CA GLY A 169 1.91 -28.75 -28.15
C GLY A 169 1.50 -29.59 -26.93
N THR A 170 2.47 -30.27 -26.30
CA THR A 170 2.25 -31.10 -25.11
C THR A 170 2.14 -30.28 -23.83
N GLU A 171 2.73 -29.08 -23.82
CA GLU A 171 2.68 -28.11 -22.72
C GLU A 171 2.08 -26.78 -23.21
N LEU A 172 1.49 -26.02 -22.29
CA LEU A 172 0.94 -24.69 -22.56
C LEU A 172 1.90 -23.59 -22.11
N PHE A 173 1.89 -22.46 -22.81
CA PHE A 173 2.73 -21.31 -22.48
C PHE A 173 2.52 -20.84 -21.02
N PRO A 174 3.59 -20.64 -20.23
CA PRO A 174 3.49 -20.36 -18.81
C PRO A 174 3.17 -18.88 -18.57
N HIS A 175 1.90 -18.58 -18.35
CA HIS A 175 1.45 -17.23 -18.02
C HIS A 175 1.68 -16.88 -16.54
N ILE A 176 1.75 -15.58 -16.24
CA ILE A 176 1.94 -15.07 -14.87
C ILE A 176 0.66 -15.27 -14.05
N PHE A 177 -0.48 -14.89 -14.62
CA PHE A 177 -1.79 -15.13 -14.03
C PHE A 177 -2.54 -16.18 -14.85
N SER A 178 -3.31 -17.02 -14.17
CA SER A 178 -4.37 -17.78 -14.81
C SER A 178 -5.57 -16.85 -14.97
N SER A 179 -5.73 -16.31 -16.18
CA SER A 179 -6.80 -15.37 -16.51
C SER A 179 -7.40 -15.67 -17.88
N TRP A 180 -8.70 -15.48 -18.02
CA TRP A 180 -9.38 -15.60 -19.29
C TRP A 180 -9.03 -14.41 -20.20
N MET A 181 -8.76 -14.67 -21.48
CA MET A 181 -8.49 -13.65 -22.50
C MET A 181 -9.44 -13.84 -23.70
N PRO A 182 -9.91 -12.76 -24.35
CA PRO A 182 -10.80 -12.85 -25.50
C PRO A 182 -10.10 -13.25 -26.81
N PHE A 183 -8.83 -13.65 -26.73
CA PHE A 183 -7.99 -14.08 -27.85
C PHE A 183 -7.14 -15.27 -27.42
N ASP A 184 -6.54 -15.97 -28.39
CA ASP A 184 -5.65 -17.09 -28.10
C ASP A 184 -4.38 -16.62 -27.37
N LYS A 185 -4.34 -16.88 -26.06
CA LYS A 185 -3.21 -16.53 -25.20
C LYS A 185 -2.07 -17.53 -25.29
N TYR A 186 -2.25 -18.72 -25.85
CA TYR A 186 -1.20 -19.76 -25.79
C TYR A 186 -0.23 -19.70 -26.97
N HIS A 187 -0.66 -19.17 -28.11
CA HIS A 187 0.17 -19.07 -29.31
C HIS A 187 0.66 -17.65 -29.57
N SER A 188 1.78 -17.53 -30.31
CA SER A 188 2.34 -16.25 -30.72
C SER A 188 1.43 -15.57 -31.76
N PRO A 189 1.18 -14.24 -31.67
CA PRO A 189 1.76 -13.27 -30.72
C PRO A 189 0.99 -13.13 -29.39
N GLY A 190 -0.16 -13.78 -29.22
CA GLY A 190 -1.06 -13.61 -28.08
C GLY A 190 -0.45 -13.96 -26.73
N CYS A 191 0.46 -14.93 -26.66
CA CYS A 191 1.19 -15.26 -25.43
C CYS A 191 2.02 -14.09 -24.90
N TRP A 192 2.80 -13.43 -25.75
CA TRP A 192 3.63 -12.29 -25.36
C TRP A 192 2.79 -11.05 -25.03
N VAL A 193 1.70 -10.82 -25.77
CA VAL A 193 0.73 -9.77 -25.45
C VAL A 193 0.15 -9.99 -24.04
N THR A 194 -0.23 -11.24 -23.73
CA THR A 194 -0.76 -11.60 -22.40
C THR A 194 0.26 -11.38 -21.30
N VAL A 195 1.53 -11.73 -21.51
CA VAL A 195 2.62 -11.46 -20.55
C VAL A 195 2.75 -9.97 -20.27
N VAL A 196 2.74 -9.11 -21.30
CA VAL A 196 2.83 -7.65 -21.11
C VAL A 196 1.64 -7.14 -20.31
N ILE A 197 0.42 -7.60 -20.64
CA ILE A 197 -0.81 -7.25 -19.91
C ILE A 197 -0.67 -7.66 -18.43
N HIS A 198 -0.24 -8.88 -18.17
CA HIS A 198 -0.06 -9.40 -16.82
C HIS A 198 0.96 -8.60 -16.01
N ILE A 199 2.11 -8.26 -16.59
CA ILE A 199 3.11 -7.42 -15.93
C ILE A 199 2.49 -6.08 -15.54
N LEU A 200 1.81 -5.40 -16.47
CA LEU A 200 1.16 -4.11 -16.21
C LEU A 200 0.15 -4.19 -15.06
N PHE A 201 -0.73 -5.19 -15.06
CA PHE A 201 -1.72 -5.38 -14.00
C PHE A 201 -1.08 -5.79 -12.66
N CYS A 202 -0.02 -6.60 -12.69
CA CYS A 202 0.74 -6.95 -11.49
C CYS A 202 1.38 -5.71 -10.86
N THR A 203 2.03 -4.87 -11.66
CA THR A 203 2.63 -3.60 -11.21
C THR A 203 1.58 -2.66 -10.63
N LEU A 204 0.43 -2.51 -11.31
CA LEU A 204 -0.68 -1.69 -10.80
C LEU A 204 -1.18 -2.23 -9.45
N GLY A 205 -1.40 -3.53 -9.34
CA GLY A 205 -1.80 -4.18 -8.09
C GLY A 205 -0.77 -3.98 -6.96
N ALA A 206 0.52 -4.11 -7.26
CA ALA A 206 1.61 -3.89 -6.31
C ALA A 206 1.64 -2.43 -5.81
N ILE A 207 1.48 -1.45 -6.70
CA ILE A 207 1.39 -0.03 -6.35
C ILE A 207 0.18 0.25 -5.45
N ILE A 208 -0.99 -0.31 -5.79
CA ILE A 208 -2.23 -0.18 -5.01
C ILE A 208 -2.03 -0.74 -3.60
N MET A 209 -1.57 -1.98 -3.49
CA MET A 209 -1.31 -2.63 -2.21
C MET A 209 -0.32 -1.83 -1.37
N ALA A 210 0.79 -1.39 -1.98
CA ALA A 210 1.80 -0.65 -1.26
C ALA A 210 1.33 0.71 -0.77
N SER A 211 0.48 1.38 -1.55
CA SER A 211 -0.11 2.67 -1.15
C SER A 211 -1.01 2.51 0.07
N PHE A 212 -1.91 1.52 0.02
CA PHE A 212 -2.89 1.27 1.07
C PHE A 212 -2.20 0.82 2.37
N ASP A 213 -1.39 -0.24 2.30
CA ASP A 213 -0.80 -0.85 3.50
C ASP A 213 0.12 0.13 4.23
N THR A 214 0.92 0.89 3.50
CA THR A 214 1.82 1.88 4.11
C THR A 214 1.06 3.08 4.70
N CYS A 215 -0.09 3.46 4.13
CA CYS A 215 -0.95 4.50 4.70
C CYS A 215 -1.50 4.05 6.05
N VAL A 216 -2.09 2.86 6.10
CA VAL A 216 -2.63 2.29 7.34
C VAL A 216 -1.55 2.19 8.41
N LEU A 217 -0.37 1.65 8.05
CA LEU A 217 0.75 1.52 8.98
C LEU A 217 1.22 2.87 9.52
N PHE A 218 1.33 3.90 8.68
CA PHE A 218 1.75 5.23 9.13
C PHE A 218 0.75 5.86 10.09
N VAL A 219 -0.56 5.69 9.83
CA VAL A 219 -1.61 6.13 10.75
C VAL A 219 -1.51 5.39 12.10
N LEU A 220 -1.32 4.07 12.10
CA LEU A 220 -1.16 3.29 13.33
C LEU A 220 0.08 3.72 14.13
N ILE A 221 1.21 3.91 13.44
CA ILE A 221 2.46 4.37 14.07
C ILE A 221 2.29 5.78 14.65
N PHE A 222 1.57 6.66 13.95
CA PHE A 222 1.25 7.99 14.45
C PHE A 222 0.50 7.92 15.79
N PHE A 223 -0.58 7.12 15.86
CA PHE A 223 -1.33 6.97 17.11
C PHE A 223 -0.48 6.36 18.23
N GLY A 224 0.39 5.39 17.91
CA GLY A 224 1.40 4.89 18.86
C GLY A 224 2.31 5.99 19.39
N GLY A 225 2.84 6.84 18.50
CA GLY A 225 3.67 7.99 18.88
C GLY A 225 2.91 9.03 19.72
N LYS A 226 1.61 9.23 19.46
CA LYS A 226 0.77 10.11 20.28
C LYS A 226 0.57 9.58 21.70
N LEU A 227 0.48 8.27 21.89
CA LEU A 227 0.44 7.66 23.23
C LEU A 227 1.78 7.86 23.97
N ASP A 228 2.90 7.75 23.28
CA ASP A 228 4.22 8.04 23.87
C ASP A 228 4.35 9.51 24.27
N LEU A 229 3.85 10.44 23.44
CA LEU A 229 3.81 11.86 23.77
C LEU A 229 2.90 12.16 24.96
N LEU A 230 1.76 11.46 25.06
CA LEU A 230 0.86 11.58 26.21
C LEU A 230 1.54 11.07 27.48
N LYS A 231 2.22 9.92 27.42
CA LYS A 231 3.02 9.38 28.53
C LYS A 231 4.07 10.38 29.00
N GLU A 232 4.76 11.05 28.08
CA GLU A 232 5.75 12.05 28.42
C GLU A 232 5.14 13.29 29.09
N ARG A 233 3.98 13.76 28.61
CA ARG A 233 3.23 14.84 29.28
C ARG A 233 2.81 14.46 30.69
N CYS A 234 2.41 13.21 30.92
CA CYS A 234 2.03 12.74 32.24
C CYS A 234 3.20 12.79 33.24
N LYS A 235 4.43 12.50 32.81
CA LYS A 235 5.62 12.64 33.68
C LYS A 235 5.86 14.10 34.07
N GLN A 236 5.69 14.99 33.11
CA GLN A 236 5.90 16.44 33.26
C GLN A 236 4.77 17.15 34.05
N ILE A 237 3.75 16.44 34.55
CA ILE A 237 2.65 17.07 35.30
C ILE A 237 3.18 17.77 36.55
N PHE A 238 4.06 17.09 37.28
CA PHE A 238 4.57 17.53 38.57
C PHE A 238 5.97 18.16 38.48
N ASP A 239 6.61 18.14 37.30
CA ASP A 239 7.92 18.77 37.11
C ASP A 239 7.81 20.29 37.30
N ASP A 240 8.65 20.82 38.19
CA ASP A 240 8.78 22.26 38.50
C ASP A 240 7.49 22.97 38.95
N ALA A 241 6.45 22.22 39.33
CA ALA A 241 5.16 22.78 39.72
C ALA A 241 4.99 22.79 41.25
N ASN A 242 5.11 23.98 41.85
CA ASN A 242 4.78 24.21 43.27
C ASN A 242 3.36 24.77 43.48
N ASP A 243 2.66 25.12 42.40
CA ASP A 243 1.31 25.68 42.41
C ASP A 243 0.27 24.65 41.96
N GLU A 244 -0.74 24.42 42.80
CA GLU A 244 -1.85 23.50 42.56
C GLU A 244 -2.65 23.90 41.32
N GLU A 245 -2.77 25.21 41.04
CA GLU A 245 -3.52 25.69 39.87
C GLU A 245 -2.83 25.31 38.55
N GLU A 246 -1.50 25.34 38.52
CA GLU A 246 -0.71 24.94 37.35
C GLU A 246 -0.78 23.43 37.11
N ILE A 247 -0.69 22.62 38.17
CA ILE A 247 -0.87 21.17 38.11
C ILE A 247 -2.27 20.85 37.54
N LEU A 248 -3.32 21.50 38.05
CA LEU A 248 -4.69 21.29 37.59
C LEU A 248 -4.86 21.66 36.10
N LYS A 249 -4.21 22.75 35.64
CA LYS A 249 -4.20 23.14 34.22
C LYS A 249 -3.52 22.07 33.34
N ARG A 250 -2.38 21.54 33.79
CA ARG A 250 -1.65 20.46 33.08
C ARG A 250 -2.49 19.18 32.99
N VAL A 251 -3.13 18.77 34.09
CA VAL A 251 -4.03 17.59 34.12
C VAL A 251 -5.22 17.77 33.19
N LYS A 252 -5.90 18.93 33.22
CA LYS A 252 -7.03 19.23 32.32
C LYS A 252 -6.62 19.16 30.85
N LYS A 253 -5.43 19.67 30.51
CA LYS A 253 -4.89 19.60 29.15
C LYS A 253 -4.66 18.15 28.70
N ILE A 254 -4.01 17.34 29.54
CA ILE A 254 -3.75 15.92 29.25
C ILE A 254 -5.04 15.13 29.08
N HIS A 255 -6.03 15.38 29.94
CA HIS A 255 -7.35 14.75 29.80
C HIS A 255 -8.00 15.13 28.46
N LYS A 256 -7.98 16.41 28.09
CA LYS A 256 -8.50 16.87 26.80
C LYS A 256 -7.78 16.22 25.62
N ASP A 257 -6.46 16.14 25.67
CA ASP A 257 -5.64 15.51 24.63
C ASP A 257 -5.94 14.01 24.49
N HIS A 258 -6.10 13.31 25.61
CA HIS A 258 -6.49 11.90 25.64
C HIS A 258 -7.89 11.69 25.05
N VAL A 259 -8.87 12.50 25.45
CA VAL A 259 -10.25 12.42 24.90
C VAL A 259 -10.25 12.69 23.39
N MET A 260 -9.42 13.60 22.90
CA MET A 260 -9.30 13.88 21.46
C MET A 260 -8.64 12.74 20.67
N LEU A 261 -7.82 11.90 21.31
CA LEU A 261 -7.24 10.70 20.68
C LEU A 261 -8.24 9.53 20.60
N MET A 262 -9.24 9.51 21.49
CA MET A 262 -10.23 8.44 21.59
C MET A 262 -11.50 8.67 20.75
N LYS A 263 -11.65 9.87 20.18
CA LYS A 263 -12.77 10.26 19.29
C LYS A 263 -12.41 10.03 17.83
#